data_AF-A0A3N1AQ37-F1
#
_entry.id   AF-A0A3N1AQ37-F1
#
_cell.length_a   1.000
_cell.length_b   1.000
_cell.length_c   1.000
_cell.angle_alpha   90.00
_cell.angle_beta   90.00
_cell.angle_gamma   90.00
#
_symmetry.space_group_name_H-M   'P 1'
#
loop_
_entity.id
_entity.type
_entity.pdbx_description
1 polymer ?
#
loop_
_entity_poly.entity_id
_entity_poly.type
_entity_poly.pdbx_seq_one_letter_code
_entity_poly.pdbx_strand_id
1 'polypeptide(L)'
;MARLSPGDHRPERDRDPAGRPRNARPRDELGRPLPPGASGVPTMPDDLVLTPHDALDEAQRLLDAGRPFHAHEVLESAWKAAPTVEREFWRGLAQLAVGLTHARRGNPAGAARLLARAADRIAPYAGQRPYGVPVPDLVRFGRDTADRLAHDAAVDLTVRLRADPGHATTAR
;
A
#
# COMPACT_ATOMS: atom_id res chain seq x y z
N MET A 1 -22.20 53.24 3.80
CA MET A 1 -20.78 52.84 3.81
C MET A 1 -20.71 51.32 3.87
N ALA A 2 -20.40 50.68 2.74
CA ALA A 2 -20.40 49.22 2.59
C ALA A 2 -19.10 48.61 3.16
N ARG A 3 -19.24 47.53 3.94
CA ARG A 3 -18.14 46.75 4.51
C ARG A 3 -17.59 45.81 3.44
N LEU A 4 -16.27 45.85 3.20
CA LEU A 4 -15.56 44.88 2.36
C LEU A 4 -15.26 43.63 3.20
N SER A 5 -15.79 42.47 2.79
CA SER A 5 -15.43 41.17 3.34
C SER A 5 -14.05 40.72 2.82
N PRO A 6 -13.17 40.11 3.64
CA PRO A 6 -11.92 39.54 3.16
C PRO A 6 -12.20 38.26 2.36
N GLY A 7 -11.65 38.17 1.17
CA GLY A 7 -11.76 36.99 0.30
C GLY A 7 -11.09 35.76 0.92
N ASP A 8 -11.85 34.67 0.99
CA ASP A 8 -11.40 33.31 1.31
C ASP A 8 -10.40 32.84 0.24
N HIS A 9 -9.10 33.10 0.43
CA HIS A 9 -8.03 32.52 -0.40
C HIS A 9 -7.86 31.03 -0.04
N ARG A 10 -8.78 30.21 -0.54
CA ARG A 10 -8.55 28.76 -0.62
C ARG A 10 -7.37 28.54 -1.57
N PRO A 11 -6.29 27.85 -1.17
CA PRO A 11 -5.19 27.56 -2.07
C PRO A 11 -5.74 26.79 -3.27
N GLU A 12 -5.53 27.37 -4.45
CA GLU A 12 -5.97 26.84 -5.73
C GLU A 12 -5.40 25.43 -5.89
N ARG A 13 -6.27 24.43 -5.96
CA ARG A 13 -5.84 23.03 -6.09
C ARG A 13 -5.22 22.88 -7.47
N ASP A 14 -3.96 22.47 -7.52
CA ASP A 14 -3.25 22.16 -8.76
C ASP A 14 -4.08 21.18 -9.59
N ARG A 15 -4.26 21.47 -10.87
CA ARG A 15 -5.14 20.74 -11.79
C ARG A 15 -4.45 20.53 -13.12
N ASP A 16 -4.70 19.39 -13.76
CA ASP A 16 -4.27 19.15 -15.14
C ASP A 16 -5.10 19.97 -16.15
N PRO A 17 -4.72 20.01 -17.45
CA PRO A 17 -5.50 20.69 -18.49
C PRO A 17 -6.93 20.17 -18.66
N ALA A 18 -7.25 18.98 -18.12
CA ALA A 18 -8.58 18.40 -18.09
C ALA A 18 -9.35 18.70 -16.79
N GLY A 19 -8.80 19.56 -15.91
CA GLY A 19 -9.41 19.99 -14.66
C GLY A 19 -9.34 18.97 -13.51
N ARG A 20 -8.60 17.86 -13.68
CA ARG A 20 -8.41 16.84 -12.63
C ARG A 20 -7.41 17.34 -11.60
N PRO A 21 -7.68 17.18 -10.29
CA PRO A 21 -6.73 17.59 -9.27
C PRO A 21 -5.40 16.84 -9.45
N ARG A 22 -4.33 17.56 -9.74
CA ARG A 22 -2.96 17.04 -9.67
C ARG A 22 -2.52 17.16 -8.23
N ASN A 23 -2.45 16.04 -7.53
CA ASN A 23 -1.88 16.03 -6.19
C ASN A 23 -0.35 15.94 -6.31
N ALA A 24 0.28 16.93 -6.98
CA ALA A 24 1.71 16.98 -7.27
C ALA A 24 2.56 17.41 -6.05
N ARG A 25 1.95 17.48 -4.85
CA ARG A 25 2.68 17.82 -3.64
C ARG A 25 3.71 16.73 -3.34
N PRO A 26 4.99 17.07 -3.14
CA PRO A 26 6.00 16.11 -2.74
C PRO A 26 5.56 15.38 -1.46
N ARG A 27 5.97 14.12 -1.30
CA ARG A 27 5.59 13.30 -0.15
C ARG A 27 6.82 12.79 0.61
N ASP A 28 6.67 12.51 1.90
CA ASP A 28 7.69 11.78 2.65
C ASP A 28 7.70 10.27 2.29
N GLU A 29 8.62 9.51 2.88
CA GLU A 29 8.75 8.06 2.66
C GLU A 29 7.48 7.26 2.99
N LEU A 30 6.66 7.79 3.91
CA LEU A 30 5.39 7.21 4.31
C LEU A 30 4.22 7.77 3.51
N GLY A 31 4.41 8.65 2.54
CA GLY A 31 3.37 9.22 1.67
C GLY A 31 2.63 10.44 2.23
N ARG A 32 3.08 11.04 3.35
CA ARG A 32 2.46 12.24 3.91
C ARG A 32 2.82 13.45 3.02
N PRO A 33 1.86 14.32 2.66
CA PRO A 33 2.14 15.51 1.86
C PRO A 33 3.12 16.44 2.58
N LEU A 34 4.16 16.88 1.87
CA LEU A 34 5.13 17.86 2.33
C LEU A 34 4.71 19.29 1.91
N PRO A 35 5.27 20.33 2.55
CA PRO A 35 5.12 21.71 2.10
C PRO A 35 5.57 21.90 0.64
N PRO A 36 4.97 22.83 -0.12
CA PRO A 36 5.47 23.20 -1.44
C PRO A 36 6.95 23.57 -1.41
N GLY A 37 7.72 23.13 -2.42
CA GLY A 37 9.16 23.39 -2.52
C GLY A 37 10.06 22.46 -1.69
N ALA A 38 9.49 21.60 -0.84
CA ALA A 38 10.27 20.55 -0.17
C ALA A 38 10.67 19.45 -1.15
N SER A 39 11.85 18.84 -0.94
CA SER A 39 12.21 17.60 -1.63
C SER A 39 11.47 16.43 -0.98
N GLY A 40 10.73 15.68 -1.77
CA GLY A 40 10.04 14.48 -1.33
C GLY A 40 10.48 13.27 -2.12
N VAL A 41 10.01 12.12 -1.69
CA VAL A 41 10.15 10.87 -2.44
C VAL A 41 9.16 10.90 -3.61
N PRO A 42 9.61 10.63 -4.86
CA PRO A 42 8.72 10.54 -6.00
C PRO A 42 7.64 9.46 -5.77
N THR A 43 6.39 9.82 -6.00
CA THR A 43 5.28 8.86 -6.10
C THR A 43 5.44 8.02 -7.35
N MET A 44 4.83 6.83 -7.35
CA MET A 44 4.80 6.03 -8.57
C MET A 44 3.94 6.72 -9.65
N PRO A 45 4.31 6.63 -10.94
CA PRO A 45 3.47 7.12 -12.03
C PRO A 45 2.09 6.44 -12.03
N ASP A 46 1.04 7.21 -12.31
CA ASP A 46 -0.34 6.67 -12.39
C ASP A 46 -0.50 5.62 -13.50
N ASP A 47 0.36 5.67 -14.52
CA ASP A 47 0.42 4.78 -15.68
C ASP A 47 1.56 3.75 -15.60
N LEU A 48 2.09 3.49 -14.39
CA LEU A 48 3.08 2.44 -14.19
C LEU A 48 2.52 1.07 -14.58
N VAL A 49 3.02 0.52 -15.68
CA VAL A 49 2.70 -0.84 -16.14
C VAL A 49 3.90 -1.75 -15.89
N LEU A 50 3.79 -2.60 -14.88
CA LEU A 50 4.75 -3.66 -14.58
C LEU A 50 4.11 -5.02 -14.83
N THR A 51 4.93 -6.02 -15.14
CA THR A 51 4.47 -7.41 -15.11
C THR A 51 4.10 -7.79 -13.67
N PRO A 52 3.22 -8.79 -13.45
CA PRO A 52 2.92 -9.30 -12.11
C PRO A 52 4.13 -9.59 -11.23
N HIS A 53 5.18 -10.21 -11.80
CA HIS A 53 6.39 -10.54 -11.05
C HIS A 53 7.18 -9.28 -10.70
N ASP A 54 7.39 -8.37 -11.66
CA ASP A 54 8.12 -7.11 -11.41
C ASP A 54 7.40 -6.22 -10.40
N ALA A 55 6.06 -6.18 -10.43
CA ALA A 55 5.26 -5.45 -9.47
C ALA A 55 5.45 -5.98 -8.04
N LEU A 56 5.51 -7.31 -7.87
CA LEU A 56 5.76 -7.93 -6.58
C LEU A 56 7.19 -7.68 -6.09
N ASP A 57 8.18 -7.75 -7.00
CA ASP A 57 9.59 -7.54 -6.67
C ASP A 57 9.85 -6.08 -6.28
N GLU A 58 9.28 -5.12 -7.01
CA GLU A 58 9.38 -3.71 -6.66
C GLU A 58 8.63 -3.38 -5.37
N ALA A 59 7.43 -3.94 -5.17
CA ALA A 59 6.70 -3.78 -3.91
C ALA A 59 7.49 -4.37 -2.72
N GLN A 60 8.13 -5.53 -2.87
CA GLN A 60 9.00 -6.11 -1.83
C GLN A 60 10.18 -5.20 -1.53
N ARG A 61 10.88 -4.70 -2.56
CA ARG A 61 12.02 -3.80 -2.40
C ARG A 61 11.63 -2.53 -1.63
N LEU A 62 10.45 -1.98 -1.91
CA LEU A 62 9.92 -0.80 -1.23
C LEU A 62 9.54 -1.11 0.23
N LEU A 63 8.95 -2.28 0.50
CA LEU A 63 8.65 -2.71 1.87
C LEU A 63 9.92 -2.89 2.71
N ASP A 64 10.96 -3.49 2.12
CA ASP A 64 12.28 -3.68 2.75
C ASP A 64 12.96 -2.33 3.02
N ALA A 65 12.80 -1.36 2.11
CA ALA A 65 13.25 0.02 2.30
C ALA A 65 12.35 0.84 3.25
N GLY A 66 11.34 0.22 3.85
CA GLY A 66 10.46 0.88 4.81
C GLY A 66 9.46 1.87 4.23
N ARG A 67 9.13 1.73 2.94
CA ARG A 67 8.25 2.60 2.15
C ARG A 67 6.92 1.90 1.77
N PRO A 68 6.09 1.49 2.74
CA PRO A 68 4.86 0.73 2.47
C PRO A 68 3.82 1.52 1.67
N PHE A 69 3.84 2.86 1.71
CA PHE A 69 2.93 3.68 0.90
C PHE A 69 3.25 3.56 -0.59
N HIS A 70 4.54 3.60 -0.95
CA HIS A 70 4.97 3.44 -2.33
C HIS A 70 4.73 2.01 -2.82
N ALA A 71 4.95 1.01 -1.96
CA ALA A 71 4.57 -0.37 -2.27
C ALA A 71 3.06 -0.51 -2.52
N HIS A 72 2.22 0.20 -1.76
CA HIS A 72 0.78 0.27 -2.02
C HIS A 72 0.48 0.86 -3.40
N GLU A 73 1.16 1.92 -3.82
CA GLU A 73 0.97 2.51 -5.16
C GLU A 73 1.28 1.50 -6.27
N VAL A 74 2.40 0.77 -6.17
CA VAL A 74 2.76 -0.29 -7.15
C VAL A 74 1.69 -1.38 -7.20
N LEU A 75 1.25 -1.88 -6.04
CA LEU A 75 0.24 -2.94 -5.94
C LEU A 75 -1.15 -2.46 -6.38
N GLU A 76 -1.46 -1.18 -6.20
CA GLU A 76 -2.70 -0.58 -6.70
C GLU A 76 -2.70 -0.49 -8.23
N SER A 77 -1.58 -0.12 -8.86
CA SER A 77 -1.44 -0.15 -10.31
C SER A 77 -1.58 -1.58 -10.86
N ALA A 78 -0.96 -2.57 -10.22
CA ALA A 78 -1.14 -3.97 -10.56
C ALA A 78 -2.61 -4.42 -10.40
N TRP A 79 -3.29 -3.98 -9.35
CA TRP A 79 -4.73 -4.23 -9.15
C TRP A 79 -5.60 -3.65 -10.28
N LYS A 80 -5.33 -2.41 -10.71
CA LYS A 80 -6.05 -1.75 -11.81
C LYS A 80 -5.85 -2.49 -13.14
N ALA A 81 -4.66 -3.05 -13.37
CA ALA A 81 -4.33 -3.82 -14.56
C ALA A 81 -4.77 -5.30 -14.50
N ALA A 82 -5.09 -5.83 -13.33
CA ALA A 82 -5.31 -7.25 -13.13
C ALA A 82 -6.56 -7.81 -13.83
N PRO A 83 -6.48 -9.07 -14.33
CA PRO A 83 -7.65 -9.79 -14.81
C PRO A 83 -8.66 -10.00 -13.67
N THR A 84 -9.94 -10.13 -14.01
CA THR A 84 -11.05 -10.19 -13.04
C THR A 84 -10.84 -11.27 -11.96
N VAL A 85 -10.29 -12.43 -12.32
CA VAL A 85 -10.08 -13.58 -11.40
C VAL A 85 -9.04 -13.29 -10.31
N GLU A 86 -8.09 -12.38 -10.56
CA GLU A 86 -7.02 -12.02 -9.60
C GLU A 86 -7.24 -10.65 -8.97
N ARG A 87 -8.28 -9.93 -9.38
CA ARG A 87 -8.47 -8.54 -8.97
C ARG A 87 -8.57 -8.38 -7.46
N GLU A 88 -9.28 -9.28 -6.76
CA GLU A 88 -9.38 -9.21 -5.30
C GLU A 88 -8.08 -9.65 -4.59
N PHE A 89 -7.26 -10.51 -5.21
CA PHE A 89 -5.92 -10.84 -4.71
C PHE A 89 -5.03 -9.59 -4.69
N TRP A 90 -4.90 -8.91 -5.82
CA TRP A 90 -4.09 -7.68 -5.92
C TRP A 90 -4.60 -6.56 -5.01
N ARG A 91 -5.93 -6.42 -4.90
CA ARG A 91 -6.55 -5.49 -3.95
C ARG A 91 -6.19 -5.82 -2.50
N GLY A 92 -6.17 -7.11 -2.16
CA GLY A 92 -5.72 -7.60 -0.86
C GLY A 92 -4.28 -7.20 -0.57
N LEU A 93 -3.36 -7.40 -1.51
CA LEU A 93 -1.95 -7.00 -1.37
C LEU A 93 -1.79 -5.48 -1.22
N ALA A 94 -2.50 -4.69 -2.04
CA ALA A 94 -2.49 -3.23 -1.91
C ALA A 94 -3.01 -2.77 -0.54
N GLN A 95 -4.03 -3.44 0.00
CA GLN A 95 -4.54 -3.16 1.34
C GLN A 95 -3.60 -3.59 2.47
N LEU A 96 -2.85 -4.69 2.28
CA LEU A 96 -1.81 -5.09 3.21
C LEU A 96 -0.78 -3.95 3.35
N ALA A 97 -0.26 -3.45 2.23
CA ALA A 97 0.73 -2.38 2.21
C ALA A 97 0.20 -1.06 2.81
N VAL A 98 -1.04 -0.67 2.52
CA VAL A 98 -1.62 0.54 3.15
C VAL A 98 -1.92 0.32 4.64
N GLY A 99 -2.25 -0.91 5.08
CA GLY A 99 -2.33 -1.27 6.49
C GLY A 99 -1.01 -1.07 7.23
N LEU A 100 0.11 -1.50 6.64
CA LEU A 100 1.45 -1.26 7.17
C LEU A 100 1.80 0.23 7.20
N THR A 101 1.36 0.99 6.20
CA THR A 101 1.51 2.47 6.18
C THR A 101 0.80 3.10 7.36
N HIS A 102 -0.43 2.68 7.68
CA HIS A 102 -1.16 3.18 8.84
C HIS A 102 -0.45 2.85 10.15
N ALA A 103 0.09 1.63 10.29
CA ALA A 103 0.83 1.23 11.48
C ALA A 103 2.06 2.13 11.69
N ARG A 104 2.87 2.32 10.65
CA ARG A 104 4.06 3.20 10.70
C ARG A 104 3.72 4.67 10.92
N ARG A 105 2.51 5.11 10.54
CA ARG A 105 2.04 6.47 10.77
C ARG A 105 1.48 6.70 12.18
N GLY A 106 1.46 5.69 13.05
CA GLY A 106 0.92 5.78 14.40
C GLY A 106 -0.61 5.64 14.46
N ASN A 107 -1.22 4.93 13.50
CA ASN A 107 -2.65 4.62 13.49
C ASN A 107 -2.89 3.11 13.63
N PRO A 108 -2.70 2.53 14.83
CA PRO A 108 -2.80 1.09 15.06
C PRO A 108 -4.22 0.55 14.82
N ALA A 109 -5.26 1.26 15.26
CA ALA A 109 -6.65 0.85 15.05
C ALA A 109 -7.03 0.79 13.56
N GLY A 110 -6.62 1.80 12.78
CA GLY A 110 -6.83 1.81 11.33
C GLY A 110 -6.03 0.73 10.62
N ALA A 111 -4.79 0.51 11.04
CA ALA A 111 -3.93 -0.55 10.51
C ALA A 111 -4.51 -1.94 10.76
N ALA A 112 -4.93 -2.25 11.99
CA ALA A 112 -5.54 -3.54 12.34
C ALA A 112 -6.73 -3.87 11.45
N ARG A 113 -7.64 -2.89 11.26
CA ARG A 113 -8.81 -3.07 10.40
C ARG A 113 -8.44 -3.35 8.94
N LEU A 114 -7.41 -2.69 8.41
CA LEU A 114 -6.95 -2.88 7.03
C LEU A 114 -6.25 -4.22 6.85
N LEU A 115 -5.38 -4.60 7.78
CA LEU A 115 -4.61 -5.85 7.73
C LEU A 115 -5.52 -7.08 7.84
N ALA A 116 -6.51 -7.07 8.74
CA ALA A 116 -7.51 -8.14 8.83
C ALA A 116 -8.28 -8.30 7.51
N ARG A 117 -8.75 -7.18 6.94
CA ARG A 117 -9.46 -7.16 5.65
C ARG A 117 -8.60 -7.58 4.46
N ALA A 118 -7.30 -7.29 4.50
CA ALA A 118 -6.35 -7.75 3.50
C ALA A 118 -6.20 -9.27 3.59
N ALA A 119 -6.02 -9.81 4.80
CA ALA A 119 -5.94 -11.25 5.04
C ALA A 119 -7.18 -11.99 4.52
N ASP A 120 -8.39 -11.47 4.78
CA ASP A 120 -9.63 -12.08 4.28
C ASP A 120 -9.73 -12.10 2.75
N ARG A 121 -9.19 -11.08 2.07
CA ARG A 121 -9.14 -11.04 0.59
C ARG A 121 -8.10 -11.98 0.00
N ILE A 122 -6.98 -12.16 0.70
CA ILE A 122 -5.85 -12.96 0.23
C ILE A 122 -6.10 -14.47 0.50
N ALA A 123 -6.79 -14.80 1.60
CA ALA A 123 -7.01 -16.19 2.04
C ALA A 123 -7.60 -17.15 1.00
N PRO A 124 -8.57 -16.75 0.15
CA PRO A 124 -9.11 -17.63 -0.90
C PRO A 124 -8.07 -18.13 -1.91
N TYR A 125 -6.92 -17.46 -2.01
CA TYR A 125 -5.88 -17.76 -2.99
C TYR A 125 -4.81 -18.76 -2.51
N ALA A 126 -4.99 -19.35 -1.32
CA ALA A 126 -4.00 -20.23 -0.68
C ALA A 126 -3.66 -21.47 -1.50
N GLY A 127 -4.63 -22.00 -2.25
CA GLY A 127 -4.45 -23.18 -3.09
C GLY A 127 -3.76 -22.89 -4.42
N GLN A 128 -3.96 -21.70 -5.00
CA GLN A 128 -3.39 -21.34 -6.30
C GLN A 128 -1.98 -20.75 -6.21
N ARG A 129 -1.63 -20.10 -5.08
CA ARG A 129 -0.36 -19.39 -4.89
C ARG A 129 0.05 -18.52 -6.10
N PRO A 130 -0.78 -17.52 -6.47
CA PRO A 130 -0.52 -16.70 -7.66
C PRO A 130 0.89 -16.11 -7.63
N TYR A 131 1.63 -16.24 -8.73
CA TYR A 131 2.97 -15.65 -8.90
C TYR A 131 4.01 -16.08 -7.84
N GLY A 132 3.78 -17.21 -7.15
CA GLY A 132 4.67 -17.70 -6.10
C GLY A 132 4.55 -16.95 -4.77
N VAL A 133 3.47 -16.17 -4.57
CA VAL A 133 3.21 -15.46 -3.32
C VAL A 133 2.90 -16.47 -2.19
N PRO A 134 3.54 -16.35 -1.00
CA PRO A 134 3.30 -17.24 0.13
C PRO A 134 2.00 -16.87 0.86
N VAL A 135 0.86 -17.11 0.20
CA VAL A 135 -0.47 -16.72 0.69
C VAL A 135 -0.75 -17.14 2.15
N PRO A 136 -0.48 -18.39 2.58
CA PRO A 136 -0.71 -18.77 3.97
C PRO A 136 0.06 -17.91 4.98
N ASP A 137 1.30 -17.53 4.64
CA ASP A 137 2.15 -16.71 5.51
C ASP A 137 1.66 -15.27 5.57
N LEU A 138 1.21 -14.71 4.44
CA LEU A 138 0.61 -13.37 4.40
C LEU A 138 -0.69 -13.28 5.21
N VAL A 139 -1.54 -14.32 5.13
CA VAL A 139 -2.79 -14.38 5.89
C VAL A 139 -2.51 -14.45 7.39
N ARG A 140 -1.57 -15.32 7.80
CA ARG A 140 -1.14 -15.43 9.20
C ARG A 140 -0.57 -14.09 9.69
N PHE A 141 0.38 -13.53 8.94
CA PHE A 141 0.97 -12.23 9.25
C PHE A 141 -0.09 -11.12 9.39
N GLY A 142 -1.04 -11.03 8.46
CA GLY A 142 -2.07 -9.99 8.48
C GLY A 142 -2.99 -10.10 9.70
N ARG A 143 -3.40 -11.32 10.08
CA ARG A 143 -4.25 -11.58 11.26
C ARG A 143 -3.50 -11.32 12.56
N ASP A 144 -2.33 -11.92 12.72
CA ASP A 144 -1.52 -11.79 13.94
C ASP A 144 -1.12 -10.33 14.18
N THR A 145 -0.75 -9.61 13.11
CA THR A 145 -0.40 -8.19 13.21
C THR A 145 -1.62 -7.33 13.54
N ALA A 146 -2.78 -7.62 12.93
CA ALA A 146 -4.01 -6.92 13.25
C ALA A 146 -4.40 -7.10 14.72
N ASP A 147 -4.36 -8.33 15.21
CA ASP A 147 -4.71 -8.65 16.59
C ASP A 147 -3.74 -7.95 17.57
N ARG A 148 -2.43 -7.99 17.32
CA ARG A 148 -1.45 -7.30 18.18
C ARG A 148 -1.67 -5.79 18.21
N LEU A 149 -1.89 -5.16 17.05
CA LEU A 149 -2.14 -3.72 16.96
C LEU A 149 -3.47 -3.33 17.63
N ALA A 150 -4.48 -4.20 17.60
CA ALA A 150 -5.74 -3.95 18.30
C ALA A 150 -5.62 -3.98 19.83
N HIS A 151 -4.57 -4.62 20.36
CA HIS A 151 -4.26 -4.71 21.79
C HIS A 151 -3.05 -3.86 22.19
N ASP A 152 -2.68 -2.86 21.38
CA ASP A 152 -1.53 -1.95 21.60
C ASP A 152 -0.20 -2.68 21.88
N ALA A 153 -0.03 -3.88 21.34
CA ALA A 153 1.20 -4.64 21.47
C ALA A 153 2.21 -4.22 20.38
N ALA A 154 3.48 -4.09 20.76
CA ALA A 154 4.58 -3.97 19.80
C ALA A 154 4.51 -5.13 18.80
N VAL A 155 4.83 -4.90 17.52
CA VAL A 155 4.77 -5.91 16.46
C VAL A 155 5.84 -5.65 15.40
N ASP A 156 6.44 -6.73 14.88
CA ASP A 156 7.31 -6.65 13.70
C ASP A 156 6.44 -6.50 12.45
N LEU A 157 6.73 -5.48 11.65
CA LEU A 157 6.00 -5.15 10.43
C LEU A 157 6.69 -5.69 9.17
N THR A 158 7.73 -6.51 9.32
CA THR A 158 8.43 -7.18 8.22
C THR A 158 7.53 -8.21 7.55
N VAL A 159 7.37 -8.09 6.24
CA VAL A 159 6.55 -9.01 5.44
C VAL A 159 7.25 -9.42 4.16
N ARG A 160 6.99 -10.65 3.71
CA ARG A 160 7.53 -11.23 2.47
C ARG A 160 6.41 -11.52 1.49
N LEU A 161 6.34 -10.74 0.41
CA LEU A 161 5.44 -10.95 -0.73
C LEU A 161 5.94 -12.07 -1.66
N ARG A 162 7.23 -12.41 -1.59
CA ARG A 162 7.84 -13.50 -2.34
C ARG A 162 8.40 -14.53 -1.36
N ALA A 163 8.25 -15.81 -1.69
CA ALA A 163 8.99 -16.84 -0.98
C ALA A 163 10.49 -16.60 -1.22
N ASP A 164 11.30 -16.68 -0.16
CA ASP A 164 12.75 -16.70 -0.32
C ASP A 164 13.12 -17.90 -1.21
N PRO A 165 14.02 -17.75 -2.19
CA PRO A 165 14.42 -18.84 -3.08
C PRO A 165 15.04 -20.04 -2.36
N GLY A 166 15.29 -19.95 -1.04
CA GLY A 166 15.81 -21.04 -0.19
C GLY A 166 14.77 -21.86 0.58
N HIS A 167 13.48 -21.50 0.59
CA HIS A 167 12.42 -22.28 1.25
C HIS A 167 11.51 -22.95 0.21
N ALA A 168 12.10 -23.82 -0.62
CA ALA A 168 11.32 -24.86 -1.27
C ALA A 168 10.83 -25.82 -0.19
N THR A 169 9.57 -25.65 0.27
CA THR A 169 8.89 -26.66 1.06
C THR A 169 8.93 -27.97 0.30
N THR A 170 9.80 -28.87 0.74
CA THR A 170 9.81 -30.26 0.30
C THR A 170 8.59 -30.91 0.93
N ALA A 171 7.44 -30.79 0.28
CA ALA A 171 6.28 -31.61 0.61
C ALA A 171 6.57 -33.01 0.06
N ARG A 172 6.86 -33.94 0.98
CA ARG A 172 6.78 -35.39 0.75
C ARG A 172 5.35 -35.86 0.98
#